data_AF-D3Z554-F1
#
_entry.id   AF-D3Z554-F1
#
_cell.length_a   1.000
_cell.length_b   1.000
_cell.length_c   1.000
_cell.angle_alpha   90.00
_cell.angle_beta   90.00
_cell.angle_gamma   90.00
#
_symmetry.space_group_name_H-M   'P 1'
#
loop_
_entity.id
_entity.type
_entity.pdbx_description
1 polymer ?
#
loop_
_entity_poly.entity_id
_entity_poly.type
_entity_poly.pdbx_seq_one_letter_code
_entity_poly.pdbx_strand_id
1 'polypeptide(L)'
;MIKSPVLMTPLALSPPRSTPEPDLSSIPQDAATIPSLVVPEALTVCLYINKQADVGPYLERRKLQQLPERLGPERPATVLQQAVQACIDCAHQP
;
A
#
# COMPACT_ATOMS: atom_id res chain seq x y z
N MET A 1 -6.65 25.90 63.57
CA MET A 1 -6.27 27.04 62.69
C MET A 1 -7.28 27.09 61.55
N ILE A 2 -8.42 27.81 61.59
CA ILE A 2 -8.66 29.27 61.71
C ILE A 2 -7.86 30.00 60.61
N LYS A 3 -8.44 30.62 59.57
CA LYS A 3 -9.46 31.70 59.58
C LYS A 3 -10.03 31.97 58.16
N SER A 4 -11.36 32.07 58.03
CA SER A 4 -12.07 32.92 57.03
C SER A 4 -12.28 34.31 57.70
N PRO A 5 -12.35 35.47 56.99
CA PRO A 5 -13.58 35.94 56.32
C PRO A 5 -13.26 36.79 55.05
N VAL A 6 -14.12 37.39 54.22
CA VAL A 6 -15.28 38.30 54.38
C VAL A 6 -15.88 38.38 52.93
N LEU A 7 -17.09 37.90 52.61
CA LEU A 7 -18.41 38.52 52.79
C LEU A 7 -18.58 39.92 52.12
N MET A 8 -19.25 39.96 50.97
CA MET A 8 -20.42 40.84 50.66
C MET A 8 -20.47 41.31 49.21
N THR A 9 -21.56 40.90 48.56
CA THR A 9 -22.16 41.45 47.33
C THR A 9 -22.48 42.94 47.48
N PRO A 10 -22.67 43.69 46.37
CA PRO A 10 -24.05 43.96 46.01
C PRO A 10 -24.38 43.77 44.53
N LEU A 11 -25.68 43.55 44.35
CA LEU A 11 -26.39 43.07 43.18
C LEU A 11 -26.73 44.22 42.21
N ALA A 12 -26.90 43.84 40.93
CA ALA A 12 -27.81 44.40 39.93
C ALA A 12 -27.47 45.76 39.27
N LEU A 13 -27.30 45.72 37.94
CA LEU A 13 -28.25 46.25 36.95
C LEU A 13 -27.75 45.93 35.52
N SER A 14 -28.47 45.07 34.78
CA SER A 14 -28.35 44.83 33.31
C SER A 14 -29.15 45.92 32.53
N PRO A 15 -29.31 45.94 31.17
CA PRO A 15 -28.83 45.09 30.06
C PRO A 15 -28.49 45.97 28.78
N PRO A 16 -28.64 45.57 27.50
CA PRO A 16 -28.60 44.27 26.81
C PRO A 16 -27.57 44.25 25.64
N ARG A 17 -27.56 43.12 24.92
CA ARG A 17 -27.44 43.04 23.45
C ARG A 17 -26.10 42.53 22.89
N SER A 18 -26.19 41.25 22.53
CA SER A 18 -25.60 40.65 21.34
C SER A 18 -24.09 40.55 21.30
N THR A 19 -23.59 39.40 21.74
CA THR A 19 -22.44 38.78 21.07
C THR A 19 -22.78 38.59 19.59
N PRO A 20 -22.01 39.13 18.63
CA PRO A 20 -22.02 38.59 17.29
C PRO A 20 -21.45 37.18 17.39
N GLU A 21 -22.16 36.19 16.87
CA GLU A 21 -21.60 34.86 16.65
C GLU A 21 -20.31 35.01 15.82
N PRO A 22 -19.17 34.42 16.25
CA PRO A 22 -17.99 34.40 15.41
C PRO A 22 -18.28 33.50 14.22
N ASP A 23 -18.25 34.11 13.04
CA ASP A 23 -18.42 33.50 11.73
C ASP A 23 -17.70 32.14 11.63
N LEU A 24 -18.44 31.10 11.26
CA LEU A 24 -17.96 29.73 11.03
C LEU A 24 -17.12 29.64 9.74
N SER A 25 -16.07 30.45 9.60
CA SER A 25 -15.21 30.44 8.41
C SER A 25 -13.74 30.10 8.66
N SER A 26 -13.40 29.64 9.88
CA SER A 26 -12.13 28.92 10.05
C SER A 26 -12.35 27.44 9.73
N ILE A 27 -12.39 27.11 8.43
CA ILE A 27 -11.93 25.80 8.01
C ILE A 27 -10.41 25.94 8.01
N PRO A 28 -9.65 25.41 9.00
CA PRO A 28 -8.26 25.12 8.72
C PRO A 28 -8.30 24.23 7.48
N GLN A 29 -7.65 24.66 6.40
CA GLN A 29 -7.41 23.77 5.27
C GLN A 29 -6.78 22.54 5.89
N ASP A 30 -7.56 21.47 5.94
CA ASP A 30 -7.19 20.24 6.59
C ASP A 30 -5.92 19.79 5.87
N ALA A 31 -4.79 20.06 6.50
CA ALA A 31 -3.49 19.59 6.09
C ALA A 31 -3.35 18.11 6.46
N ALA A 32 -4.46 17.36 6.49
CA ALA A 32 -4.50 15.98 6.05
C ALA A 32 -4.01 15.93 4.60
N THR A 33 -2.69 16.08 4.47
CA THR A 33 -1.94 15.40 3.43
C THR A 33 -2.42 13.96 3.55
N ILE A 34 -3.31 13.55 2.64
CA ILE A 34 -3.57 12.14 2.39
C ILE A 34 -2.17 11.56 2.31
N PRO A 35 -1.74 10.68 3.25
CA PRO A 35 -0.43 10.07 3.14
C PRO A 35 -0.45 9.49 1.74
N SER A 36 0.41 10.03 0.86
CA SER A 36 0.50 9.62 -0.54
C SER A 36 0.30 8.13 -0.54
N LEU A 37 -0.86 7.66 -1.04
CA LEU A 37 -1.24 6.26 -0.96
C LEU A 37 0.00 5.52 -1.41
N VAL A 38 0.69 4.87 -0.46
CA VAL A 38 1.95 4.21 -0.74
C VAL A 38 1.55 3.25 -1.83
N VAL A 39 1.94 3.54 -3.07
CA VAL A 39 1.61 2.68 -4.20
C VAL A 39 2.15 1.34 -3.73
N PRO A 40 1.29 0.32 -3.49
CA PRO A 40 1.78 -0.90 -2.90
C PRO A 40 2.94 -1.35 -3.77
N GLU A 41 4.15 -1.44 -3.21
CA GLU A 41 5.29 -1.94 -3.97
C GLU A 41 4.80 -3.27 -4.54
N ALA A 42 4.61 -3.29 -5.86
CA ALA A 42 4.00 -4.43 -6.50
C ALA A 42 4.96 -5.58 -6.27
N LEU A 43 4.52 -6.61 -5.54
CA LEU A 43 5.36 -7.78 -5.25
C LEU A 43 5.91 -8.29 -6.57
N THR A 44 7.23 -8.20 -6.73
CA THR A 44 7.94 -8.76 -7.88
C THR A 44 8.64 -10.04 -7.47
N VAL A 45 8.60 -11.04 -8.34
CA VAL A 45 9.30 -12.31 -8.16
C VAL A 45 10.18 -12.60 -9.36
N CYS A 46 11.13 -13.50 -9.16
CA CYS A 46 12.08 -13.91 -10.17
C CYS A 46 12.30 -15.42 -10.04
N LEU A 47 12.08 -16.17 -11.12
CA LEU A 47 12.37 -17.60 -11.18
C LEU A 47 13.72 -17.83 -11.85
N TYR A 48 14.49 -18.78 -11.31
CA TYR A 48 15.72 -19.27 -11.91
C TYR A 48 15.48 -20.66 -12.47
N ILE A 49 15.84 -20.85 -13.74
CA ILE A 49 15.66 -22.12 -14.43
C ILE A 49 16.89 -22.98 -14.17
N ASN A 50 16.71 -24.08 -13.43
CA ASN A 50 17.76 -25.07 -13.25
C ASN A 50 17.85 -25.96 -14.51
N LYS A 51 18.67 -25.53 -15.47
CA LYS A 51 18.92 -26.28 -16.72
C LYS A 51 19.68 -27.61 -16.53
N GLN A 52 20.21 -27.86 -15.34
CA GLN A 52 20.97 -29.07 -15.03
C GLN A 52 20.08 -30.20 -14.49
N ALA A 53 18.86 -29.86 -14.06
CA ALA A 53 17.90 -30.83 -13.57
C ALA A 53 17.48 -31.83 -14.65
N ASP A 54 16.97 -32.98 -14.22
CA ASP A 54 16.26 -33.89 -15.12
C ASP A 54 15.04 -33.15 -15.70
N VAL A 55 14.86 -33.25 -17.02
CA VAL A 55 13.83 -32.50 -17.74
C VAL A 55 12.48 -33.23 -17.74
N GLY A 56 12.43 -34.46 -17.22
CA GLY A 56 11.28 -35.32 -17.27
C GLY A 56 10.97 -35.83 -18.68
N PRO A 57 9.93 -36.67 -18.82
CA PRO A 57 9.63 -37.35 -20.09
C PRO A 57 8.89 -36.47 -21.12
N TYR A 58 8.39 -35.30 -20.72
CA TYR A 58 7.49 -34.50 -21.57
C TYR A 58 8.17 -33.31 -22.25
N LEU A 59 9.34 -32.89 -21.77
CA LEU A 59 10.05 -31.72 -22.27
C LEU A 59 11.30 -32.11 -23.05
N GLU A 60 11.53 -31.43 -24.17
CA GLU A 60 12.72 -31.57 -24.97
C GLU A 60 13.92 -30.87 -24.31
N ARG A 61 14.91 -31.65 -23.88
CA ARG A 61 16.13 -31.12 -23.23
C ARG A 61 16.78 -30.01 -24.05
N ARG A 62 16.86 -30.14 -25.39
CA ARG A 62 17.50 -29.14 -26.25
C ARG A 62 16.80 -27.79 -26.22
N LYS A 63 15.46 -27.78 -26.23
CA LYS A 63 14.67 -26.54 -26.16
C LYS A 63 14.80 -25.90 -24.77
N LEU A 64 14.77 -26.71 -23.71
CA LEU A 64 14.92 -26.24 -22.34
C LEU A 64 16.30 -25.59 -22.10
N GLN A 65 17.37 -26.10 -22.72
CA GLN A 65 18.70 -25.47 -22.66
C GLN A 65 18.75 -24.09 -23.32
N GLN A 66 17.87 -23.80 -24.28
CA GLN A 66 17.80 -22.52 -24.99
C GLN A 66 16.98 -21.47 -24.24
N LEU A 67 16.16 -21.86 -23.25
CA LEU A 67 15.41 -20.92 -22.42
C LEU A 67 16.34 -19.93 -21.69
N PRO A 68 15.87 -18.74 -21.31
CA PRO A 68 16.64 -17.86 -20.44
C PRO A 68 16.92 -18.55 -19.09
N GLU A 69 18.01 -18.17 -18.42
CA GLU A 69 18.29 -18.68 -17.06
C GLU A 69 17.35 -18.10 -16.01
N ARG A 70 16.68 -17.00 -16.35
CA ARG A 70 15.88 -16.20 -15.42
C ARG A 70 14.59 -15.72 -16.09
N LEU A 71 13.49 -15.77 -15.35
CA LEU A 71 12.21 -15.14 -15.70
C LEU A 71 11.83 -14.14 -14.59
N GLY A 72 11.71 -12.86 -14.94
CA GLY A 72 11.54 -11.74 -13.99
C GLY A 72 12.81 -10.88 -13.80
N PRO A 73 12.80 -9.88 -12.88
CA PRO A 73 11.78 -9.62 -11.86
C PRO A 73 10.50 -9.02 -12.43
N GLU A 74 9.36 -9.65 -12.16
CA GLU A 74 8.04 -9.23 -12.65
C GLU A 74 6.93 -9.64 -11.66
N ARG A 75 5.68 -9.21 -11.90
CA ARG A 75 4.54 -9.68 -11.08
C ARG A 75 4.44 -11.21 -11.12
N PRO A 76 4.07 -11.88 -10.00
CA PRO A 76 3.95 -13.33 -9.93
C PRO A 76 3.15 -13.97 -11.05
N ALA A 77 2.00 -13.38 -11.40
CA ALA A 77 1.16 -13.89 -12.48
C ALA A 77 1.88 -13.90 -13.84
N THR A 78 2.62 -12.83 -14.16
CA THR A 78 3.38 -12.71 -15.41
C THR A 78 4.50 -13.74 -15.46
N VAL A 79 5.28 -13.87 -14.38
CA VAL A 79 6.41 -14.82 -14.32
C VAL A 79 5.91 -16.27 -14.42
N LEU A 80 4.79 -16.60 -13.77
CA LEU A 80 4.18 -17.92 -13.86
C LEU A 80 3.68 -18.20 -15.28
N GLN A 81 3.03 -17.23 -15.94
CA GLN A 81 2.58 -17.40 -17.31
C GLN A 81 3.76 -17.63 -18.27
N GLN A 82 4.85 -16.86 -18.11
CA GLN A 82 6.08 -17.06 -18.89
C GLN A 82 6.67 -18.46 -18.68
N ALA A 83 6.70 -18.95 -17.44
CA ALA A 83 7.19 -20.29 -17.13
C ALA A 83 6.33 -21.38 -17.77
N VAL A 84 5.00 -21.25 -17.71
CA VAL A 84 4.07 -22.19 -18.37
C VAL A 84 4.27 -22.19 -19.88
N GLN A 85 4.37 -21.01 -20.50
CA GLN A 85 4.59 -20.91 -21.94
C GLN A 85 5.93 -21.53 -22.35
N ALA A 86 6.99 -21.27 -21.59
CA ALA A 86 8.29 -21.89 -21.81
C ALA A 86 8.22 -23.43 -21.76
N CYS A 87 7.43 -24.01 -20.84
CA CYS A 87 7.18 -25.44 -20.81
C CYS A 87 6.44 -25.94 -22.05
N ILE A 88 5.41 -25.21 -22.51
CA ILE A 88 4.65 -25.55 -23.73
C ILE A 88 5.57 -25.54 -24.96
N ASP A 89 6.36 -24.48 -25.12
CA ASP A 89 7.27 -24.33 -26.25
C ASP A 89 8.37 -25.40 -26.24
N CYS A 90 8.76 -25.87 -25.05
CA CYS A 90 9.72 -26.96 -24.87
C CYS A 90 9.11 -28.36 -24.93
N ALA A 91 7.79 -28.51 -25.01
CA ALA A 91 7.16 -29.83 -25.07
C ALA A 91 7.52 -30.54 -26.39
N HIS A 92 7.57 -31.88 -26.32
CA HIS A 92 7.73 -32.70 -27.52
C HIS A 92 6.57 -32.44 -28.49
N GLN A 93 6.90 -32.22 -29.76
CA GLN A 93 5.88 -32.17 -30.80
C GLN A 93 5.38 -33.59 -31.14
N PRO A 94 4.07 -33.76 -31.38
CA PRO A 94 3.49 -35.03 -31.80
C PRO A 94 3.98 -35.47 -33.18
#